data_AF-M2Z5J4-F1
#
_entry.id   AF-M2Z5J4-F1
#
_cell.length_a   1.000
_cell.length_b   1.000
_cell.length_c   1.000
_cell.angle_alpha   90.00
_cell.angle_beta   90.00
_cell.angle_gamma   90.00
#
_symmetry.space_group_name_H-M   'P 1'
#
loop_
_entity.id
_entity.type
_entity.pdbx_description
1 polymer ?
#
loop_
_entity_poly.entity_id
_entity_poly.type
_entity_poly.pdbx_seq_one_letter_code
_entity_poly.pdbx_strand_id
1 'polypeptide(L)'
;MHFGTKRRFLAAVAGTGLQRAAATAAAAVEAAGPDPLHRLHALAGAYVRFVRDNPHVHDLAYGPAVAKADHPRLQQAAADYWELLHDTVAACQPAGIDEADVLRRCAAAWGTVYGIARLAALHQIPASVPADRDALLHEALDMLHRGWQARD
;
A
#
# COMPACT_ATOMS: atom_id res chain seq x y z
N MET A 1 31.78 14.84 -3.92
CA MET A 1 30.48 15.48 -4.23
C MET A 1 29.58 14.70 -5.21
N HIS A 2 29.90 13.46 -5.61
CA HIS A 2 29.12 12.73 -6.63
C HIS A 2 27.90 11.95 -6.08
N PHE A 3 27.93 11.56 -4.80
CA PHE A 3 26.85 10.78 -4.17
C PHE A 3 25.54 11.56 -3.95
N GLY A 4 25.61 12.87 -3.71
CA GLY A 4 24.42 13.72 -3.55
C GLY A 4 23.58 13.82 -4.84
N THR A 5 24.26 13.97 -5.99
CA THR A 5 23.59 14.02 -7.30
C THR A 5 22.97 12.68 -7.66
N LYS A 6 23.67 11.56 -7.39
CA LYS A 6 23.13 10.20 -7.62
C LYS A 6 21.89 9.93 -6.77
N ARG A 7 21.89 10.31 -5.49
CA ARG A 7 20.71 10.15 -4.61
C ARG A 7 19.52 11.00 -5.09
N ARG A 8 19.76 12.27 -5.48
CA ARG A 8 18.72 13.12 -6.07
C ARG A 8 18.12 12.52 -7.34
N PHE A 9 18.96 11.96 -8.22
CA PHE A 9 18.49 11.29 -9.43
C PHE A 9 17.63 10.06 -9.10
N LEU A 10 18.10 9.18 -8.20
CA LEU A 10 17.35 8.00 -7.77
C LEU A 10 16.01 8.38 -7.11
N ALA A 11 15.99 9.43 -6.29
CA ALA A 11 14.76 9.92 -5.66
C ALA A 11 13.75 10.47 -6.69
N ALA A 12 14.22 11.14 -7.75
CA ALA A 12 13.36 11.61 -8.83
C ALA A 12 12.77 10.45 -9.66
N VAL A 13 13.56 9.42 -9.92
CA VAL A 13 13.10 8.17 -10.56
C VAL A 13 12.08 7.47 -9.67
N ALA A 14 12.36 7.36 -8.37
CA ALA A 14 11.45 6.76 -7.40
C ALA A 14 10.13 7.52 -7.31
N GLY A 15 10.15 8.86 -7.30
CA GLY A 15 8.93 9.67 -7.30
C GLY A 15 8.07 9.43 -8.53
N THR A 16 8.69 9.35 -9.71
CA THR A 16 7.98 9.04 -10.96
C THR A 16 7.39 7.62 -10.94
N GLY A 17 8.16 6.65 -10.43
CA GLY A 17 7.72 5.27 -10.30
C GLY A 17 6.55 5.12 -9.32
N LEU A 18 6.61 5.78 -8.17
CA LEU A 18 5.55 5.76 -7.17
C LEU A 18 4.29 6.45 -7.67
N GLN A 19 4.41 7.56 -8.39
CA GLN A 19 3.27 8.24 -9.01
C GLN A 19 2.55 7.32 -10.00
N ARG A 20 3.29 6.59 -10.84
CA ARG A 20 2.72 5.60 -11.75
C ARG A 20 2.05 4.44 -11.02
N ALA A 21 2.65 4.00 -9.90
CA ALA A 21 2.07 2.96 -9.07
C ALA A 21 0.75 3.43 -8.43
N ALA A 22 0.70 4.66 -7.91
CA ALA A 22 -0.52 5.26 -7.35
C ALA A 22 -1.63 5.35 -8.40
N ALA A 23 -1.32 5.84 -9.61
CA ALA A 23 -2.29 5.91 -10.71
C ALA A 23 -2.81 4.52 -11.12
N THR A 24 -1.93 3.53 -11.17
CA THR A 24 -2.32 2.13 -11.48
C THR A 24 -3.21 1.54 -10.39
N ALA A 25 -2.91 1.82 -9.12
CA ALA A 25 -3.73 1.40 -7.99
C ALA A 25 -5.11 2.06 -8.01
N ALA A 26 -5.17 3.37 -8.26
CA ALA A 26 -6.43 4.10 -8.38
C ALA A 26 -7.31 3.51 -9.51
N ALA A 27 -6.72 3.25 -10.68
CA ALA A 27 -7.44 2.62 -11.78
C ALA A 27 -7.97 1.21 -11.43
N ALA A 28 -7.19 0.42 -10.67
CA ALA A 28 -7.63 -0.90 -10.20
C ALA A 28 -8.79 -0.81 -9.19
N VAL A 29 -8.73 0.17 -8.28
CA VAL A 29 -9.80 0.45 -7.33
C VAL A 29 -11.09 0.86 -8.05
N GLU A 30 -11.02 1.75 -9.04
CA GLU A 30 -12.20 2.14 -9.81
C GLU A 30 -12.79 0.98 -10.62
N ALA A 31 -11.94 0.15 -11.22
CA ALA A 31 -12.39 -1.02 -11.99
C ALA A 31 -13.05 -2.11 -11.12
N ALA A 32 -12.82 -2.10 -9.80
CA ALA A 32 -13.42 -3.07 -8.87
C ALA A 32 -14.92 -2.85 -8.60
N GLY A 33 -15.47 -1.71 -9.06
CA GLY A 33 -16.89 -1.38 -8.89
C GLY A 33 -17.21 -0.71 -7.55
N PRO A 34 -18.49 -0.73 -7.12
CA PRO A 34 -18.96 0.06 -5.99
C PRO A 34 -18.75 -0.59 -4.61
N ASP A 35 -18.45 -1.89 -4.55
CA ASP A 35 -18.29 -2.59 -3.27
C ASP A 35 -16.98 -2.17 -2.56
N PRO A 36 -17.04 -1.60 -1.34
CA PRO A 36 -15.85 -1.11 -0.65
C PRO A 36 -14.80 -2.20 -0.37
N LEU A 37 -15.22 -3.42 -0.04
CA LEU A 37 -14.30 -4.51 0.27
C LEU A 37 -13.58 -4.99 -1.00
N HIS A 38 -14.28 -5.10 -2.13
CA HIS A 38 -13.66 -5.38 -3.43
C HIS A 38 -12.65 -4.31 -3.84
N ARG A 39 -12.96 -3.03 -3.58
CA ARG A 39 -12.03 -1.90 -3.81
C ARG A 39 -10.77 -2.03 -2.94
N LEU A 40 -10.92 -2.40 -1.66
CA LEU A 40 -9.80 -2.66 -0.76
C LEU A 40 -8.92 -3.83 -1.22
N HIS A 41 -9.53 -4.92 -1.68
CA HIS A 41 -8.81 -6.06 -2.27
C HIS A 41 -8.05 -5.65 -3.54
N ALA A 42 -8.69 -4.86 -4.42
CA ALA A 42 -8.05 -4.37 -5.64
C ALA A 42 -6.85 -3.46 -5.36
N LEU A 43 -6.96 -2.57 -4.36
CA LEU A 43 -5.84 -1.74 -3.89
C LEU A 43 -4.68 -2.60 -3.38
N ALA A 44 -4.96 -3.60 -2.54
CA ALA A 44 -3.94 -4.49 -2.01
C ALA A 44 -3.24 -5.29 -3.11
N GLY A 45 -4.00 -5.84 -4.07
CA GLY A 45 -3.45 -6.52 -5.24
C GLY A 45 -2.57 -5.61 -6.10
N ALA A 46 -2.97 -4.34 -6.28
CA ALA A 46 -2.14 -3.36 -7.00
C ALA A 46 -0.84 -3.04 -6.27
N TYR A 47 -0.90 -2.87 -4.95
CA TYR A 47 0.29 -2.62 -4.12
C TYR A 47 1.29 -3.78 -4.20
N VAL A 48 0.79 -5.00 -4.16
CA VAL A 48 1.61 -6.22 -4.25
C VAL A 48 2.28 -6.36 -5.61
N ARG A 49 1.55 -6.09 -6.69
CA ARG A 49 2.14 -6.03 -8.04
C ARG A 49 3.22 -4.96 -8.11
N PHE A 50 3.00 -3.80 -7.50
CA PHE A 50 4.01 -2.74 -7.43
C PHE A 50 5.28 -3.19 -6.69
N VAL A 51 5.16 -3.82 -5.51
CA VAL A 51 6.30 -4.34 -4.75
C VAL A 51 7.09 -5.38 -5.57
N ARG A 52 6.39 -6.26 -6.28
CA ARG A 52 7.00 -7.31 -7.12
C ARG A 52 7.69 -6.75 -8.37
N ASP A 53 7.00 -5.87 -9.10
CA ASP A 53 7.44 -5.43 -10.43
C ASP A 53 8.42 -4.25 -10.34
N ASN A 54 8.40 -3.50 -9.23
CA ASN A 54 9.24 -2.32 -9.02
C ASN A 54 9.89 -2.27 -7.62
N PRO A 55 10.59 -3.34 -7.17
CA PRO A 55 11.11 -3.43 -5.80
C PRO A 55 12.07 -2.29 -5.46
N HIS A 56 12.91 -1.84 -6.40
CA HIS A 56 13.83 -0.73 -6.16
C HIS A 56 13.13 0.62 -5.98
N VAL A 57 12.02 0.85 -6.69
CA VAL A 57 11.20 2.07 -6.51
C VAL A 57 10.57 2.04 -5.13
N HIS A 58 10.03 0.88 -4.73
CA HIS A 58 9.46 0.68 -3.40
C HIS A 58 10.50 0.88 -2.29
N ASP A 59 11.69 0.30 -2.42
CA ASP A 59 12.80 0.46 -1.46
C ASP A 59 13.27 1.91 -1.33
N LEU A 60 13.30 2.66 -2.44
CA LEU A 60 13.65 4.09 -2.41
C LEU A 60 12.53 4.94 -1.81
N ALA A 61 11.27 4.58 -2.03
CA ALA A 61 10.12 5.31 -1.52
C ALA A 61 9.85 5.03 -0.03
N TYR A 62 10.07 3.81 0.44
CA TYR A 62 9.67 3.38 1.79
C TYR A 62 10.84 2.88 2.66
N GLY A 63 12.05 2.79 2.10
CA GLY A 63 13.27 2.44 2.83
C GLY A 63 14.08 3.65 3.31
N PRO A 64 15.19 3.41 4.02
CA PRO A 64 15.98 4.45 4.67
C PRO A 64 16.96 5.18 3.73
N ALA A 65 17.08 4.75 2.47
CA ALA A 65 18.11 5.22 1.55
C ALA A 65 17.93 6.68 1.11
N VAL A 66 16.69 7.18 1.14
CA VAL A 66 16.30 8.51 0.69
C VAL A 66 15.36 9.13 1.72
N ALA A 67 15.67 10.33 2.19
CA ALA A 67 14.75 11.11 3.01
C ALA A 67 13.67 11.72 2.10
N LYS A 68 12.46 11.12 2.07
CA LYS A 68 11.36 11.59 1.21
C LYS A 68 11.07 13.09 1.33
N ALA A 69 11.18 13.64 2.54
CA ALA A 69 10.95 15.05 2.81
C ALA A 69 11.84 15.99 1.98
N ASP A 70 13.04 15.54 1.58
CA ASP A 70 13.98 16.33 0.76
C ASP A 70 13.61 16.31 -0.75
N HIS A 71 12.58 15.54 -1.12
CA HIS A 71 12.22 15.24 -2.51
C HIS A 71 10.72 15.44 -2.74
N PRO A 72 10.27 16.67 -3.07
CA PRO A 72 8.86 17.02 -3.15
C PRO A 72 8.01 16.12 -4.04
N ARG A 73 8.54 15.68 -5.19
CA ARG A 73 7.84 14.75 -6.09
C ARG A 73 7.59 13.38 -5.47
N LEU A 74 8.58 12.85 -4.74
CA LEU A 74 8.47 11.57 -4.07
C LEU A 74 7.53 11.67 -2.85
N GLN A 75 7.62 12.78 -2.11
CA GLN A 75 6.71 13.07 -1.02
C GLN A 75 5.25 13.18 -1.49
N GLN A 76 5.00 13.89 -2.58
CA GLN A 76 3.65 14.03 -3.16
C GLN A 76 3.11 12.68 -3.62
N ALA A 77 3.90 11.91 -4.38
CA ALA A 77 3.46 10.58 -4.84
C ALA A 77 3.16 9.61 -3.68
N ALA A 78 3.88 9.73 -2.55
CA ALA A 78 3.60 8.97 -1.35
C ALA A 78 2.32 9.43 -0.64
N ALA A 79 2.05 10.74 -0.63
CA ALA A 79 0.81 11.32 -0.12
C ALA A 79 -0.40 10.86 -0.95
N ASP A 80 -0.31 10.90 -2.29
CA ASP A 80 -1.37 10.45 -3.18
C ASP A 80 -1.72 8.97 -2.95
N TYR A 81 -0.71 8.11 -2.75
CA TYR A 81 -0.93 6.69 -2.44
C TYR A 81 -1.56 6.51 -1.06
N TRP A 82 -1.14 7.31 -0.07
CA TRP A 82 -1.71 7.29 1.27
C TRP A 82 -3.18 7.74 1.29
N GLU A 83 -3.52 8.79 0.56
CA GLU A 83 -4.90 9.28 0.39
C GLU A 83 -5.78 8.22 -0.27
N LEU A 84 -5.29 7.54 -1.31
CA LEU A 84 -6.01 6.42 -1.92
C LEU A 84 -6.29 5.29 -0.92
N LEU A 85 -5.31 4.94 -0.08
CA LEU A 85 -5.50 3.95 0.99
C LEU A 85 -6.53 4.44 2.00
N HIS A 86 -6.38 5.69 2.44
CA HIS A 86 -7.27 6.32 3.40
C HIS A 86 -8.72 6.24 2.92
N ASP A 87 -9.00 6.74 1.72
CA ASP A 87 -10.36 6.79 1.17
C ASP A 87 -10.95 5.40 1.00
N THR A 88 -10.13 4.43 0.56
CA THR A 88 -10.55 3.04 0.40
C THR A 88 -10.89 2.40 1.74
N VAL A 89 -10.09 2.66 2.79
CA VAL A 89 -10.36 2.17 4.14
C VAL A 89 -11.55 2.89 4.76
N ALA A 90 -11.67 4.20 4.59
CA ALA A 90 -12.79 5.01 5.09
C ALA A 90 -14.13 4.52 4.53
N ALA A 91 -14.19 4.18 3.24
CA ALA A 91 -15.37 3.60 2.60
C ALA A 91 -15.79 2.24 3.19
N CYS A 92 -14.86 1.52 3.82
CA CYS A 92 -15.12 0.25 4.50
C CYS A 92 -15.60 0.41 5.94
N GLN A 93 -15.75 1.63 6.47
CA GLN A 93 -16.10 1.85 7.88
C GLN A 93 -17.60 1.97 8.09
N PRO A 94 -18.12 1.56 9.27
CA PRO A 94 -19.47 1.91 9.67
C PRO A 94 -19.61 3.42 9.85
N ALA A 95 -20.84 3.92 9.77
CA ALA A 95 -21.11 5.36 9.96
C ALA A 95 -20.73 5.83 11.38
N GLY A 96 -20.20 7.05 11.48
CA GLY A 96 -19.89 7.70 12.75
C GLY A 96 -18.56 7.29 13.39
N ILE A 97 -17.68 6.62 12.65
CA ILE A 97 -16.30 6.35 13.09
C ILE A 97 -15.47 7.64 13.03
N ASP A 98 -14.67 7.87 14.08
CA ASP A 98 -13.76 9.02 14.15
C ASP A 98 -12.59 8.89 13.18
N GLU A 99 -12.13 10.01 12.62
CA GLU A 99 -10.97 10.08 11.73
C GLU A 99 -9.72 9.43 12.33
N ALA A 100 -9.50 9.58 13.64
CA ALA A 100 -8.37 8.96 14.32
C ALA A 100 -8.43 7.42 14.29
N ASP A 101 -9.63 6.84 14.31
CA ASP A 101 -9.83 5.40 14.15
C ASP A 101 -9.61 4.96 12.70
N VAL A 102 -10.09 5.74 11.72
CA VAL A 102 -9.81 5.49 10.31
C VAL A 102 -8.31 5.42 10.07
N LEU A 103 -7.54 6.40 10.56
CA LEU A 103 -6.08 6.44 10.42
C LEU A 103 -5.38 5.25 11.09
N ARG A 104 -5.84 4.83 12.29
CA ARG A 104 -5.34 3.60 12.94
C ARG A 104 -5.60 2.37 12.07
N ARG A 105 -6.79 2.24 11.50
CA ARG A 105 -7.19 1.14 10.62
C ARG A 105 -6.40 1.16 9.31
N CYS A 106 -6.12 2.34 8.74
CA CYS A 106 -5.23 2.50 7.58
C CYS A 106 -3.82 1.98 7.86
N ALA A 107 -3.23 2.36 9.00
CA ALA A 107 -1.91 1.89 9.39
C ALA A 107 -1.88 0.36 9.58
N ALA A 108 -2.92 -0.22 10.18
CA ALA A 108 -3.05 -1.67 10.34
C ALA A 108 -3.17 -2.40 8.99
N ALA A 109 -4.05 -1.92 8.10
CA ALA A 109 -4.22 -2.49 6.76
C ALA A 109 -2.93 -2.39 5.94
N TRP A 110 -2.27 -1.22 5.95
CA TRP A 110 -1.00 -1.02 5.27
C TRP A 110 0.09 -1.95 5.82
N GLY A 111 0.22 -2.06 7.15
CA GLY A 111 1.19 -2.95 7.79
C GLY A 111 0.99 -4.41 7.40
N THR A 112 -0.25 -4.89 7.39
CA THR A 112 -0.60 -6.25 6.97
C THR A 112 -0.23 -6.50 5.50
N VAL A 113 -0.69 -5.63 4.60
CA VAL A 113 -0.42 -5.78 3.16
C VAL A 113 1.08 -5.65 2.87
N TYR A 114 1.77 -4.69 3.50
CA TYR A 114 3.22 -4.51 3.41
C TYR A 114 3.96 -5.78 3.84
N GLY A 115 3.59 -6.33 5.01
CA GLY A 115 4.23 -7.52 5.57
C GLY A 115 4.09 -8.73 4.65
N ILE A 116 2.87 -9.04 4.20
CA ILE A 116 2.62 -10.17 3.30
C ILE A 116 3.34 -9.97 1.97
N ALA A 117 3.28 -8.76 1.38
CA ALA A 117 3.95 -8.46 0.11
C ALA A 117 5.47 -8.63 0.21
N ARG A 118 6.10 -8.16 1.30
CA ARG A 118 7.55 -8.29 1.52
C ARG A 118 7.98 -9.74 1.76
N LEU A 119 7.26 -10.45 2.64
CA LEU A 119 7.55 -11.86 2.91
C LEU A 119 7.41 -12.70 1.64
N ALA A 120 6.38 -12.45 0.84
CA ALA A 120 6.19 -13.15 -0.44
C ALA A 120 7.31 -12.82 -1.45
N ALA A 121 7.68 -11.54 -1.59
CA ALA A 121 8.75 -11.11 -2.50
C ALA A 121 10.13 -11.68 -2.13
N LEU A 122 10.36 -11.96 -0.85
CA LEU A 122 11.60 -12.56 -0.33
C LEU A 122 11.54 -14.10 -0.23
N HIS A 123 10.46 -14.74 -0.70
CA HIS A 123 10.22 -16.18 -0.56
C HIS A 123 10.30 -16.66 0.91
N GLN A 124 9.88 -15.83 1.85
CA GLN A 124 9.92 -16.09 3.30
C GLN A 124 8.62 -16.67 3.86
N ILE A 125 7.57 -16.80 3.04
CA ILE A 125 6.37 -17.55 3.41
C ILE A 125 6.69 -19.05 3.29
N PRO A 126 6.61 -19.84 4.37
CA PRO A 126 6.94 -21.27 4.31
C PRO A 126 6.03 -22.03 3.35
N ALA A 127 6.59 -22.98 2.61
CA ALA A 127 5.82 -23.84 1.69
C ALA A 127 4.76 -24.73 2.38
N SER A 128 4.82 -24.86 3.71
CA SER A 128 3.80 -25.55 4.51
C SER A 128 2.52 -24.74 4.70
N VAL A 129 2.51 -23.45 4.36
CA VAL A 129 1.31 -22.60 4.39
C VAL A 129 0.47 -22.92 3.14
N PRO A 130 -0.75 -23.46 3.26
CA PRO A 130 -1.53 -23.97 2.13
C PRO A 130 -2.33 -22.85 1.43
N ALA A 131 -1.71 -21.69 1.22
CA ALA A 131 -2.34 -20.54 0.59
C ALA A 131 -1.29 -19.77 -0.22
N ASP A 132 -1.70 -19.28 -1.38
CA ASP A 132 -0.89 -18.30 -2.09
C ASP A 132 -0.99 -16.92 -1.43
N ARG A 133 -0.12 -16.01 -1.85
CA ARG A 133 -0.06 -14.65 -1.33
C ARG A 133 -1.40 -13.91 -1.47
N ASP A 134 -2.12 -14.12 -2.57
CA ASP A 134 -3.34 -13.35 -2.86
C ASP A 134 -4.49 -13.83 -1.95
N ALA A 135 -4.58 -15.16 -1.72
CA ALA A 135 -5.47 -15.74 -0.70
C ALA A 135 -5.16 -15.20 0.70
N LEU A 136 -3.88 -15.19 1.12
CA LEU A 136 -3.48 -14.66 2.43
C LEU A 136 -3.85 -13.17 2.61
N LEU A 137 -3.71 -12.37 1.56
CA LEU A 137 -4.07 -10.96 1.58
C LEU A 137 -5.57 -10.76 1.73
N HIS A 138 -6.37 -11.45 0.90
CA HIS A 138 -7.82 -11.36 0.95
C HIS A 138 -8.35 -11.80 2.31
N GLU A 139 -7.90 -12.94 2.83
CA GLU A 139 -8.30 -13.43 4.15
C GLU A 139 -7.95 -12.44 5.27
N ALA A 140 -6.74 -11.86 5.23
CA ALA A 140 -6.31 -10.90 6.24
C ALA A 140 -7.12 -9.60 6.19
N LEU A 141 -7.43 -9.10 4.98
CA LEU A 141 -8.26 -7.90 4.82
C LEU A 141 -9.72 -8.17 5.21
N ASP A 142 -10.26 -9.35 4.93
CA ASP A 142 -11.59 -9.75 5.34
C ASP A 142 -11.70 -9.88 6.87
N MET A 143 -10.64 -10.33 7.54
CA MET A 143 -10.57 -10.34 9.00
C MET A 143 -10.53 -8.92 9.57
N LEU A 144 -9.70 -8.04 9.01
CA LEU A 144 -9.64 -6.63 9.43
C LEU A 144 -11.00 -5.96 9.23
N HIS A 145 -11.59 -6.11 8.04
CA HIS A 145 -12.90 -5.55 7.71
C HIS A 145 -13.99 -6.06 8.66
N ARG A 146 -14.07 -7.36 8.93
CA ARG A 146 -15.01 -7.90 9.93
C ARG A 146 -14.81 -7.29 11.31
N GLY A 147 -13.56 -7.11 11.74
CA GLY A 147 -13.23 -6.42 13.00
C GLY A 147 -13.68 -4.96 13.01
N TRP A 148 -13.63 -4.27 11.87
CA TRP A 148 -14.10 -2.89 11.75
C TRP A 148 -15.62 -2.74 11.82
N GLN A 149 -16.36 -3.78 11.45
CA GLN A 149 -17.83 -3.82 11.52
C GLN A 149 -18.37 -4.27 12.88
N ALA A 150 -17.53 -4.91 13.71
CA ALA A 150 -17.92 -5.25 15.07
C ALA A 150 -18.11 -3.96 15.89
N ARG A 151 -19.29 -3.79 16.48
CA ARG A 151 -19.55 -2.73 17.45
C ARG A 151 -19.05 -3.22 18.81
N ASP A 152 -18.22 -2.42 19.47
CA ASP A 152 -17.88 -2.62 20.89
C ASP A 152 -19.14 -2.51 21.77
#